data_AF-A0A0F9W7D2-F1
#
_entry.id   AF-A0A0F9W7D2-F1
#
_cell.length_a   1.000
_cell.length_b   1.000
_cell.length_c   1.000
_cell.angle_alpha   90.00
_cell.angle_beta   90.00
_cell.angle_gamma   90.00
#
_symmetry.space_group_name_H-M   'P 1'
#
loop_
_entity.id
_entity.type
_entity.pdbx_description
1 polymer ?
#
loop_
_entity_poly.entity_id
_entity_poly.type
_entity_poly.pdbx_seq_one_letter_code
_entity_poly.pdbx_strand_id
1 'polypeptide(L)'
;MPYKDPEKQRKYQRERVAKARREWLEENGPCAQCGSWDGLNVDHIDRVTKVSHGVWSWSKAKRRKELAKCQILCLICHRKKTADEVAKPPKGNQLWCGRCKTYRDKKIFSRNRTRRYGYAHECNDCVNKRRRRWRDECRSKGLPYS
;
A
#
# COMPACT_ATOMS: atom_id res chain seq x y z
N MET A 1 4.54 30.39 1.26
CA MET A 1 3.76 31.02 0.18
C MET A 1 3.38 29.95 -0.84
N PRO A 2 2.09 29.80 -1.18
CA PRO A 2 1.67 28.99 -2.32
C PRO A 2 2.26 29.58 -3.60
N TYR A 3 2.65 28.75 -4.57
CA TYR A 3 3.12 29.23 -5.86
C TYR A 3 2.00 29.99 -6.59
N LYS A 4 2.37 31.07 -7.31
CA LYS A 4 1.45 31.88 -8.13
C LYS A 4 0.77 31.06 -9.24
N ASP A 5 1.39 29.95 -9.65
CA ASP A 5 0.88 29.01 -10.65
C ASP A 5 1.13 27.55 -10.17
N PRO A 6 0.08 26.84 -9.72
CA PRO A 6 0.18 25.46 -9.25
C PRO A 6 0.63 24.46 -10.34
N GLU A 7 0.37 24.72 -11.62
CA GLU A 7 0.77 23.80 -12.70
C GLU A 7 2.26 23.87 -12.96
N LYS A 8 2.84 25.07 -12.99
CA LYS A 8 4.29 25.24 -13.09
C LYS A 8 5.02 24.55 -11.93
N GLN A 9 4.48 24.67 -10.71
CA GLN A 9 5.05 23.98 -9.56
C GLN A 9 5.01 22.45 -9.72
N ARG A 10 3.88 21.90 -10.18
CA ARG A 10 3.73 20.45 -10.41
C ARG A 10 4.67 19.95 -11.51
N LYS A 11 4.82 20.71 -12.61
CA LYS A 11 5.74 20.37 -13.70
C LYS A 11 7.19 20.32 -13.21
N TYR A 12 7.64 21.37 -12.53
CA TYR A 12 8.99 21.44 -11.96
C TYR A 12 9.27 20.28 -10.99
N GLN A 13 8.32 19.96 -10.10
CA GLN A 13 8.47 18.84 -9.17
C GLN A 13 8.59 17.50 -9.89
N ARG A 14 7.77 17.25 -10.93
CA ARG A 14 7.83 16.02 -11.74
C ARG A 14 9.17 15.89 -12.47
N GLU A 15 9.64 16.96 -13.09
CA GLU A 15 10.91 16.97 -13.82
C GLU A 15 12.10 16.74 -12.88
N ARG A 16 12.12 17.41 -11.73
CA ARG A 16 13.17 17.22 -10.71
C ARG A 16 13.21 15.79 -10.18
N VAL A 17 12.05 15.19 -9.90
CA VAL A 17 11.95 13.81 -9.44
C VAL A 17 12.37 12.83 -10.52
N ALA A 18 11.94 13.03 -11.77
CA ALA A 18 12.30 12.19 -12.90
C ALA A 18 13.80 12.21 -13.17
N LYS A 19 14.42 13.41 -13.14
CA LYS A 19 15.87 13.56 -13.32
C LYS A 19 16.65 12.78 -12.25
N ALA A 20 16.32 12.99 -10.98
CA ALA A 20 17.03 12.33 -9.89
C ALA A 20 16.82 10.81 -9.88
N ARG A 21 15.66 10.32 -10.36
CA ARG A 21 15.42 8.89 -10.54
C ARG A 21 16.29 8.32 -11.65
N ARG A 22 16.38 9.00 -12.80
CA ARG A 22 17.21 8.56 -13.93
C ARG A 22 18.69 8.49 -13.55
N GLU A 23 19.23 9.54 -12.94
CA GLU A 23 20.62 9.59 -12.46
C GLU A 23 20.94 8.38 -11.56
N TRP A 24 20.05 8.10 -10.60
CA TRP A 24 20.26 6.96 -9.71
C TRP A 24 20.17 5.60 -10.42
N LEU A 25 19.27 5.45 -11.40
CA LEU A 25 19.17 4.21 -12.18
C LEU A 25 20.42 3.96 -13.03
N GLU A 26 20.98 5.00 -13.63
CA GLU A 26 22.22 4.94 -14.41
C GLU A 26 23.42 4.56 -13.51
N GLU A 27 23.51 5.12 -12.30
CA GLU A 27 24.59 4.84 -11.34
C GLU A 27 24.54 3.43 -10.73
N ASN A 28 23.35 2.85 -10.55
CA ASN A 28 23.19 1.57 -9.84
C ASN A 28 23.06 0.36 -10.79
N GLY A 29 23.11 0.60 -12.09
CA GLY A 29 23.25 -0.44 -13.11
C GLY A 29 21.93 -1.11 -13.56
N PRO A 30 22.04 -2.17 -14.36
CA PRO A 30 20.88 -2.86 -14.91
C PRO A 30 20.12 -3.67 -13.85
N CYS A 31 19.03 -4.30 -14.27
CA CYS A 31 18.25 -5.21 -13.42
C CYS A 31 19.14 -6.23 -12.70
N ALA A 32 19.08 -6.26 -11.37
CA ALA A 32 19.88 -7.16 -10.53
C ALA A 32 19.62 -8.65 -10.79
N GLN A 33 18.46 -9.01 -11.39
CA GLN A 33 18.08 -10.40 -11.63
C GLN A 33 18.34 -10.88 -13.07
N CYS A 34 18.29 -10.00 -14.07
CA CYS A 34 18.40 -10.39 -15.49
C CYS A 34 19.34 -9.54 -16.34
N GLY A 35 19.93 -8.47 -15.79
CA GLY A 35 20.86 -7.59 -16.51
C GLY A 35 20.21 -6.69 -17.59
N SER A 36 18.88 -6.67 -17.71
CA SER A 36 18.19 -5.80 -18.66
C SER A 36 18.17 -4.34 -18.19
N TRP A 37 18.28 -3.41 -19.14
CA TRP A 37 18.06 -1.96 -18.96
C TRP A 37 16.63 -1.51 -19.27
N ASP A 38 15.78 -2.44 -19.71
CA ASP A 38 14.42 -2.12 -20.12
C ASP A 38 13.45 -2.08 -18.92
N GLY A 39 12.63 -1.03 -18.85
CA GLY A 39 11.59 -0.88 -17.84
C GLY A 39 12.06 -0.92 -16.38
N LEU A 40 13.19 -0.28 -16.05
CA LEU A 40 13.79 -0.32 -14.72
C LEU A 40 12.94 0.37 -13.64
N ASN A 41 12.74 -0.34 -12.54
CA ASN A 41 12.07 0.13 -11.33
C ASN A 41 12.92 -0.09 -10.09
N VAL A 42 12.76 0.83 -9.14
CA VAL A 42 13.38 0.72 -7.82
C VAL A 42 12.49 -0.15 -6.96
N ASP A 43 13.00 -1.31 -6.60
CA ASP A 43 12.33 -2.32 -5.79
C ASP A 43 12.97 -2.37 -4.40
N HIS A 44 12.18 -2.51 -3.35
CA HIS A 44 12.72 -2.72 -2.00
C HIS A 44 13.14 -4.18 -1.85
N ILE A 45 14.35 -4.46 -1.36
CA ILE A 45 14.80 -5.85 -1.15
C ILE A 45 13.86 -6.54 -0.16
N ASP A 46 13.60 -5.89 0.97
CA ASP A 46 12.58 -6.31 1.95
C ASP A 46 11.46 -5.27 2.04
N ARG A 47 10.26 -5.68 1.63
CA ARG A 47 9.06 -4.85 1.59
C ARG A 47 8.57 -4.40 2.98
N VAL A 48 8.88 -5.17 4.04
CA VAL A 48 8.45 -4.89 5.42
C VAL A 48 9.26 -3.73 6.02
N THR A 49 10.49 -3.53 5.54
CA THR A 49 11.39 -2.46 6.03
C THR A 49 11.13 -1.09 5.39
N LYS A 50 10.15 -1.00 4.49
CA LYS A 50 9.82 0.21 3.75
C LYS A 50 9.26 1.29 4.67
N VAL A 51 9.90 2.46 4.66
CA VAL A 51 9.42 3.62 5.43
C VAL A 51 8.39 4.43 4.65
N SER A 52 8.57 4.60 3.33
CA SER A 52 7.65 5.39 2.51
C SER A 52 7.74 5.09 1.00
N HIS A 53 6.70 5.46 0.26
CA HIS A 53 6.66 5.42 -1.21
C HIS A 53 7.26 6.68 -1.86
N GLY A 54 7.48 7.75 -1.09
CA GLY A 54 7.85 9.09 -1.58
C GLY A 54 9.34 9.46 -1.49
N VAL A 55 10.26 8.51 -1.67
CA VAL A 55 11.70 8.72 -1.39
C VAL A 55 12.34 9.84 -2.23
N TRP A 56 11.81 10.07 -3.44
CA TRP A 56 12.33 11.07 -4.37
C TRP A 56 12.05 12.53 -4.00
N SER A 57 11.14 12.79 -3.04
CA SER A 57 10.91 14.14 -2.52
C SER A 57 11.79 14.47 -1.31
N TRP A 58 12.48 13.47 -0.73
CA TRP A 58 13.32 13.65 0.45
C TRP A 58 14.65 14.34 0.14
N SER A 59 15.30 14.83 1.19
CA SER A 59 16.68 15.31 1.14
C SER A 59 17.62 14.20 0.67
N LYS A 60 18.72 14.59 0.01
CA LYS A 60 19.70 13.64 -0.58
C LYS A 60 20.22 12.64 0.45
N ALA A 61 20.50 13.07 1.68
CA ALA A 61 21.00 12.20 2.75
C ALA A 61 20.00 11.12 3.17
N LYS A 62 18.72 11.48 3.40
CA LYS A 62 17.67 10.50 3.74
C LYS A 62 17.39 9.56 2.56
N ARG A 63 17.39 10.09 1.35
CA ARG A 63 17.20 9.31 0.11
C ARG A 63 18.26 8.23 -0.04
N ARG A 64 19.54 8.56 0.14
CA ARG A 64 20.64 7.58 0.03
C ARG A 64 20.50 6.43 1.03
N LYS A 65 20.10 6.72 2.27
CA LYS A 65 19.88 5.68 3.31
C LYS A 65 18.75 4.72 2.93
N GLU A 66 17.67 5.22 2.36
CA GLU A 66 16.54 4.37 1.91
C GLU A 66 16.90 3.62 0.63
N LEU A 67 17.53 4.29 -0.35
CA LEU A 67 17.93 3.68 -1.62
C LEU A 67 18.99 2.58 -1.45
N ALA A 68 19.81 2.63 -0.39
CA ALA A 68 20.74 1.55 -0.04
C ALA A 68 20.03 0.22 0.32
N LYS A 69 18.74 0.26 0.67
CA LYS A 69 17.91 -0.93 0.92
C LYS A 69 17.13 -1.39 -0.32
N CYS A 70 17.29 -0.66 -1.41
CA CYS A 70 16.60 -0.93 -2.67
C CYS A 70 17.54 -1.59 -3.66
N GLN A 71 16.95 -2.32 -4.60
CA GLN A 71 17.59 -2.93 -5.75
C GLN A 71 16.90 -2.45 -7.03
N ILE A 72 17.59 -2.55 -8.17
CA ILE A 72 17.00 -2.26 -9.47
C ILE A 72 16.45 -3.56 -10.06
N LEU A 73 15.16 -3.56 -10.43
CA LEU A 73 14.54 -4.66 -11.16
C LEU A 73 13.83 -4.12 -12.40
N CYS A 74 13.90 -4.86 -13.50
CA CYS A 74 13.04 -4.61 -14.65
C CYS A 74 11.57 -4.91 -14.30
N LEU A 75 10.64 -4.37 -15.09
CA LEU A 75 9.20 -4.54 -14.86
C LEU A 75 8.79 -6.02 -14.75
N ILE A 76 9.40 -6.90 -15.53
CA ILE A 76 9.11 -8.34 -15.55
C ILE A 76 9.55 -8.99 -14.24
N CYS A 77 10.82 -8.79 -13.84
CA CYS A 77 11.39 -9.30 -12.61
C CYS A 77 10.67 -8.76 -11.36
N HIS A 78 10.38 -7.46 -11.35
CA HIS A 78 9.61 -6.83 -10.28
C HIS A 78 8.22 -7.46 -10.13
N ARG A 79 7.51 -7.72 -11.25
CA ARG A 79 6.19 -8.38 -11.21
C ARG A 79 6.28 -9.80 -10.69
N LYS A 80 7.30 -10.58 -11.10
CA LYS A 80 7.53 -11.95 -10.60
C LYS A 80 7.76 -11.94 -9.09
N LYS A 81 8.72 -11.14 -8.61
CA LYS A 81 8.98 -10.99 -7.17
C LYS A 81 7.74 -10.58 -6.39
N THR A 82 7.00 -9.57 -6.87
CA THR A 82 5.76 -9.15 -6.22
C THR A 82 4.72 -10.27 -6.19
N ALA A 83 4.62 -11.08 -7.24
CA ALA A 83 3.69 -12.20 -7.29
C ALA A 83 4.08 -13.34 -6.33
N ASP A 84 5.38 -13.55 -6.12
CA ASP A 84 5.90 -14.56 -5.18
C ASP A 84 5.75 -14.12 -3.72
N GLU A 85 5.97 -12.83 -3.43
CA GLU A 85 5.84 -12.27 -2.08
C GLU A 85 4.39 -12.05 -1.63
N VAL A 86 3.50 -11.73 -2.57
CA VAL A 86 2.08 -11.55 -2.23
C VAL A 86 1.46 -12.93 -2.08
N ALA A 87 1.23 -13.33 -0.83
CA ALA A 87 0.38 -14.47 -0.51
C ALA A 87 -0.90 -14.38 -1.35
N LYS A 88 -1.15 -15.42 -2.15
CA LYS A 88 -2.33 -15.45 -3.04
C LYS A 88 -3.56 -15.21 -2.15
N PRO A 89 -4.44 -14.25 -2.50
CA PRO A 89 -5.69 -14.11 -1.79
C PRO A 89 -6.42 -15.46 -1.84
N PRO A 90 -7.19 -15.83 -0.81
CA PRO A 90 -7.88 -17.10 -0.79
C PRO A 90 -8.75 -17.22 -2.04
N LYS A 91 -8.62 -18.34 -2.75
CA LYS A 91 -9.46 -18.62 -3.91
C LYS A 91 -10.89 -18.90 -3.42
N GLY A 92 -11.88 -18.25 -4.04
CA GLY A 92 -13.29 -18.61 -3.88
C GLY A 92 -14.12 -17.73 -2.93
N ASN A 93 -14.92 -18.37 -2.08
CA ASN A 93 -15.98 -17.73 -1.29
C ASN A 93 -15.49 -17.16 0.06
N GLN A 94 -14.23 -16.76 0.16
CA GLN A 94 -13.64 -16.27 1.41
C GLN A 94 -13.24 -14.79 1.30
N LEU A 95 -13.42 -14.05 2.39
CA LEU A 95 -13.08 -12.63 2.52
C LEU A 95 -12.25 -12.40 3.79
N TRP A 96 -11.32 -11.46 3.72
CA TRP A 96 -10.53 -11.02 4.88
C TRP A 96 -11.38 -10.14 5.78
N CYS A 97 -11.51 -10.52 7.05
CA CYS A 97 -12.12 -9.65 8.06
C CYS A 97 -11.06 -8.75 8.68
N GLY A 98 -11.15 -7.43 8.47
CA GLY A 98 -10.17 -6.49 9.02
C GLY A 98 -10.15 -6.38 10.54
N ARG A 99 -11.24 -6.75 11.22
CA ARG A 99 -11.31 -6.74 12.68
C ARG A 99 -10.78 -8.04 13.27
N CYS A 100 -11.23 -9.17 12.72
CA CYS A 100 -10.86 -10.49 13.20
C CYS A 100 -9.46 -10.92 12.69
N LYS A 101 -8.88 -10.21 11.70
CA LYS A 101 -7.57 -10.48 11.05
C LYS A 101 -7.40 -11.92 10.53
N THR A 102 -8.49 -12.50 10.05
CA THR A 102 -8.49 -13.84 9.43
C THR A 102 -9.40 -13.86 8.21
N TYR A 103 -9.18 -14.83 7.33
CA TYR A 103 -10.13 -15.16 6.27
C TYR A 103 -11.36 -15.87 6.84
N ARG A 104 -12.53 -15.53 6.29
CA ARG A 104 -13.84 -16.04 6.70
C ARG A 104 -14.73 -16.21 5.48
N ASP A 105 -15.81 -16.99 5.61
CA ASP A 105 -16.76 -17.17 4.50
C ASP A 105 -17.48 -15.85 4.15
N LYS A 106 -17.62 -15.56 2.86
CA LYS A 106 -18.27 -14.38 2.31
C LYS A 106 -19.72 -14.20 2.77
N LYS A 107 -20.43 -15.30 3.08
CA LYS A 107 -21.80 -15.30 3.58
C LYS A 107 -21.94 -14.61 4.94
N ILE A 108 -20.88 -14.59 5.75
CA ILE A 108 -20.90 -13.92 7.06
C ILE A 108 -20.56 -12.42 6.96
N PHE A 109 -20.44 -11.85 5.77
CA PHE A 109 -20.26 -10.42 5.56
C PHE A 109 -21.54 -9.81 5.01
N SER A 110 -21.90 -8.63 5.51
CA SER A 110 -23.00 -7.85 4.95
C SER A 110 -22.63 -7.31 3.56
N ARG A 111 -23.62 -7.23 2.67
CA ARG A 111 -23.43 -6.65 1.34
C ARG A 111 -23.18 -5.14 1.46
N ASN A 112 -22.21 -4.65 0.71
CA ASN A 112 -21.90 -3.24 0.61
C ASN A 112 -21.52 -2.89 -0.83
N ARG A 113 -22.46 -2.27 -1.54
CA ARG A 113 -22.33 -1.95 -2.97
C ARG A 113 -21.29 -0.86 -3.27
N THR A 114 -20.88 -0.07 -2.28
CA THR A 114 -19.87 0.96 -2.48
C THR A 114 -18.44 0.39 -2.47
N ARG A 115 -18.26 -0.87 -2.07
CA ARG A 115 -16.95 -1.52 -2.04
C ARG A 115 -16.69 -2.32 -3.29
N ARG A 116 -15.41 -2.34 -3.72
CA ARG A 116 -14.91 -3.09 -4.89
C ARG A 116 -15.42 -4.54 -4.98
N TYR A 117 -15.51 -5.23 -3.85
CA TYR A 117 -15.92 -6.64 -3.80
C TYR A 117 -17.41 -6.85 -3.47
N GLY A 118 -18.16 -5.79 -3.17
CA GLY A 118 -19.59 -5.86 -2.85
C GLY A 118 -19.93 -6.27 -1.41
N TYR A 119 -18.95 -6.36 -0.51
CA TYR A 119 -19.11 -6.80 0.89
C TYR A 119 -18.40 -5.85 1.86
N ALA A 120 -18.87 -5.85 3.11
CA ALA A 120 -18.27 -5.09 4.20
C ALA A 120 -16.84 -5.55 4.54
N HIS A 121 -16.09 -4.69 5.24
CA HIS A 121 -14.73 -4.98 5.72
C HIS A 121 -14.68 -5.95 6.92
N GLU A 122 -15.78 -6.00 7.66
CA GLU A 122 -15.90 -6.71 8.92
C GLU A 122 -16.96 -7.79 8.75
N CYS A 123 -16.75 -8.97 9.36
CA CYS A 123 -17.79 -9.98 9.39
C CYS A 123 -18.89 -9.58 10.37
N ASN A 124 -20.07 -10.14 10.18
CA ASN A 124 -21.25 -9.90 10.99
C ASN A 124 -20.98 -10.18 12.47
N ASP A 125 -20.17 -11.18 12.82
CA ASP A 125 -19.80 -11.46 14.21
C ASP A 125 -18.99 -10.32 14.83
N CYS A 126 -17.97 -9.84 14.11
CA CYS A 126 -17.13 -8.73 14.55
C CYS A 126 -17.98 -7.43 14.68
N VAL A 127 -18.92 -7.19 13.76
CA VAL A 127 -19.88 -6.06 13.84
C VAL A 127 -20.86 -6.20 15.01
N ASN A 128 -21.41 -7.39 15.23
CA ASN A 128 -22.37 -7.67 16.29
C ASN A 128 -21.73 -7.57 17.67
N LYS A 129 -20.49 -8.05 17.82
CA LYS A 129 -19.71 -7.86 19.06
C LYS A 129 -19.50 -6.38 19.37
N ARG A 130 -19.13 -5.57 18.37
CA ARG A 130 -18.99 -4.11 18.55
C ARG A 130 -20.30 -3.46 18.95
N ARG A 131 -21.40 -3.82 18.29
CA ARG A 131 -22.74 -3.32 18.64
C ARG A 131 -23.10 -3.68 20.07
N ARG A 132 -22.96 -4.95 20.49
CA ARG A 132 -23.23 -5.39 21.87
C ARG A 132 -22.43 -4.58 22.88
N ARG A 133 -21.12 -4.42 22.67
CA ARG A 133 -20.27 -3.61 23.53
C ARG A 133 -20.75 -2.16 23.65
N TRP A 134 -21.06 -1.52 22.52
CA TRP A 134 -21.63 -0.16 22.54
C TRP A 134 -22.95 -0.11 23.31
N ARG A 135 -23.79 -1.14 23.14
CA ARG A 135 -25.03 -1.26 23.90
C ARG A 135 -24.77 -1.34 25.40
N ASP A 136 -23.88 -2.21 25.83
CA ASP A 136 -23.54 -2.37 27.25
C ASP A 136 -22.97 -1.06 27.83
N GLU A 137 -22.12 -0.36 27.07
CA GLU A 137 -21.57 0.95 27.44
C GLU A 137 -22.66 2.03 27.58
N CYS A 138 -23.61 2.12 26.66
CA CYS A 138 -24.74 3.05 26.77
C CYS A 138 -25.61 2.75 28.00
N ARG A 139 -25.87 1.46 28.26
CA ARG A 139 -26.64 1.02 29.44
C ARG A 139 -25.92 1.41 30.74
N SER A 140 -24.61 1.21 30.83
CA SER A 140 -23.83 1.61 32.01
C SER A 140 -23.80 3.12 32.26
N LYS A 141 -24.00 3.92 31.21
CA LYS A 141 -23.95 5.39 31.26
C LYS A 141 -25.34 6.04 31.31
N GLY A 142 -26.41 5.25 31.34
CA GLY A 142 -27.79 5.76 31.32
C GLY A 142 -28.16 6.53 30.04
N LEU A 143 -27.45 6.28 28.92
CA LEU A 143 -27.70 6.97 27.66
C LEU A 143 -28.84 6.30 26.87
N PRO A 144 -29.70 7.08 26.19
CA PRO A 144 -30.76 6.52 25.35
C PRO A 144 -30.19 5.78 24.13
N TYR A 145 -30.85 4.67 23.74
CA TYR A 145 -30.56 3.94 22.52
C TYR A 145 -31.28 4.60 21.34
N SER A 146 -30.55 5.28 20.46
CA SER A 146 -31.05 5.73 19.16
C SER A 146 -30.16 5.22 18.04
#